data_AF-A0A946TTD5-F1
#
_entry.id   AF-A0A946TTD5-F1
#
_cell.length_a   1.000
_cell.length_b   1.000
_cell.length_c   1.000
_cell.angle_alpha   90.00
_cell.angle_beta   90.00
_cell.angle_gamma   90.00
#
_symmetry.space_group_name_H-M   'P 1'
#
loop_
_entity.id
_entity.type
_entity.pdbx_description
1 polymer ?
#
loop_
_entity_poly.entity_id
_entity_poly.type
_entity_poly.pdbx_seq_one_letter_code
_entity_poly.pdbx_strand_id
1 'polypeptide(L)'
;MKPTKSILSILSLALSLSLVSKAEEKVFEFNVSDNEEPSQFFTLNPEVFLNVTGSVLDSDTPVSGLATSEHDPQKDYQLHPVELHINAELGENISGLFYGVALQNEDDDWETGIEEVKVTYDFNDSLSISGGQFLNRLGFQNQNHLHMWDFANQNLQNSRLLSEGELITRGIEFNYKPKKRLSFNFATGKARLHDHNHGHGNHADHEGEDHDDHEEHHIEADGINISDWITSADVRYYLDEDQTLMVSGSLAVGENEFGTKTWAYGAGVQKLWGGHDHGNGLEFCEGATKLKAEIIGRSAEVKHEDGDSDDVSDWGFSAALYYGLN
;
A
#
# COMPACT_ATOMS: atom_id res chain seq x y z
N MET A 1 26.87 -7.63 37.27
CA MET A 1 27.17 -7.76 35.82
C MET A 1 25.85 -7.61 35.10
N LYS A 2 25.64 -6.51 34.36
CA LYS A 2 24.44 -6.33 33.53
C LYS A 2 24.56 -7.30 32.34
N PRO A 3 23.56 -8.15 32.05
CA PRO A 3 23.63 -9.01 30.89
C PRO A 3 23.63 -8.13 29.64
N THR A 4 24.62 -8.34 28.77
CA THR A 4 24.68 -7.82 27.40
C THR A 4 23.39 -8.22 26.69
N LYS A 5 22.57 -7.23 26.34
CA LYS A 5 21.31 -7.38 25.62
C LYS A 5 21.64 -7.47 24.13
N SER A 6 21.34 -8.62 23.54
CA SER A 6 21.42 -8.85 22.10
C SER A 6 20.13 -8.37 21.45
N ILE A 7 20.23 -7.52 20.43
CA ILE A 7 19.11 -7.19 19.55
C ILE A 7 18.88 -8.41 18.66
N LEU A 8 17.73 -9.06 18.80
CA LEU A 8 17.27 -10.11 17.89
C LEU A 8 16.18 -9.51 17.02
N SER A 9 16.38 -9.57 15.70
CA SER A 9 15.49 -9.01 14.69
C SER A 9 14.07 -9.56 14.79
N ILE A 10 13.11 -8.70 14.46
CA ILE A 10 11.70 -9.01 14.21
C ILE A 10 11.62 -10.25 13.32
N LEU A 11 10.91 -11.28 13.77
CA LEU A 11 10.61 -12.46 12.99
C LEU A 11 9.17 -12.29 12.47
N SER A 12 9.00 -11.86 11.21
CA SER A 12 7.71 -11.99 10.54
C SER A 12 7.58 -13.43 10.04
N LEU A 13 6.50 -14.10 10.42
CA LEU A 13 6.13 -15.39 9.87
C LEU A 13 4.82 -15.19 9.11
N ALA A 14 4.91 -15.07 7.78
CA ALA A 14 3.74 -15.08 6.92
C ALA A 14 3.32 -16.53 6.67
N LEU A 15 2.12 -16.91 7.12
CA LEU A 15 1.54 -18.22 6.82
C LEU A 15 0.41 -18.03 5.79
N SER A 16 0.67 -18.42 4.53
CA SER A 16 -0.35 -18.42 3.48
C SER A 16 -1.13 -19.75 3.50
N LEU A 17 -2.44 -19.71 3.73
CA LEU A 17 -3.32 -20.86 3.47
C LEU A 17 -4.14 -20.58 2.21
N SER A 18 -3.90 -21.35 1.16
CA SER A 18 -4.78 -21.40 -0.02
C SER A 18 -5.87 -22.45 0.20
N LEU A 19 -7.12 -22.01 0.25
CA LEU A 19 -8.27 -22.91 0.29
C LEU A 19 -8.79 -23.08 -1.14
N VAL A 20 -8.39 -24.17 -1.81
CA VAL A 20 -9.02 -24.55 -3.07
C VAL A 20 -10.43 -25.06 -2.76
N SER A 21 -11.41 -24.16 -2.81
CA SER A 21 -12.82 -24.53 -2.83
C SER A 21 -13.12 -25.15 -4.20
N LYS A 22 -13.11 -26.48 -4.28
CA LYS A 22 -13.96 -27.16 -5.27
C LYS A 22 -15.40 -27.01 -4.79
N ALA A 23 -15.99 -25.84 -5.04
CA ALA A 23 -17.43 -25.69 -4.88
C ALA A 23 -18.10 -26.66 -5.86
N GLU A 24 -18.78 -27.67 -5.31
CA GLU A 24 -19.65 -28.54 -6.07
C GLU A 24 -20.76 -27.67 -6.68
N GLU A 25 -20.68 -27.46 -7.98
CA GLU A 25 -21.50 -26.53 -8.74
C GLU A 25 -22.98 -26.93 -8.66
N LYS A 26 -23.78 -26.18 -7.90
CA LYS A 26 -25.22 -26.10 -8.19
C LYS A 26 -25.39 -25.15 -9.35
N VAL A 27 -25.25 -25.71 -10.54
CA VAL A 27 -25.48 -25.08 -11.84
C VAL A 27 -26.81 -24.33 -11.79
N PHE A 28 -26.76 -23.01 -11.95
CA PHE A 28 -27.92 -22.27 -12.45
C PHE A 28 -28.05 -22.65 -13.92
N GLU A 29 -28.96 -23.58 -14.23
CA GLU A 29 -29.25 -23.98 -15.61
C GLU A 29 -29.88 -22.81 -16.37
N PHE A 30 -29.06 -22.05 -17.07
CA PHE A 30 -29.53 -21.23 -18.19
C PHE A 30 -29.55 -22.14 -19.42
N ASN A 31 -30.72 -22.70 -19.73
CA ASN A 31 -30.91 -23.56 -20.90
C ASN A 31 -30.75 -22.74 -22.19
N VAL A 32 -29.54 -22.77 -22.77
CA VAL A 32 -29.31 -22.51 -24.19
C VAL A 32 -28.80 -23.81 -24.79
N SER A 33 -29.46 -24.23 -25.86
CA SER A 33 -29.34 -25.55 -26.50
C SER A 33 -27.91 -25.90 -26.95
N ASP A 34 -27.55 -27.15 -26.63
CA ASP A 34 -26.69 -28.10 -27.32
C ASP A 34 -25.19 -27.77 -27.60
N ASN A 35 -24.36 -28.57 -26.92
CA ASN A 35 -23.03 -29.08 -27.31
C ASN A 35 -21.80 -28.18 -27.20
N GLU A 36 -21.44 -27.74 -25.99
CA GLU A 36 -20.01 -27.52 -25.65
C GLU A 36 -19.69 -28.08 -24.26
N GLU A 37 -18.48 -28.64 -24.12
CA GLU A 37 -17.86 -29.05 -22.86
C GLU A 37 -17.97 -27.92 -21.81
N PRO A 38 -18.07 -28.22 -20.50
CA PRO A 38 -18.16 -27.17 -19.48
C PRO A 38 -16.89 -26.31 -19.51
N SER A 39 -16.95 -25.19 -20.22
CA SER A 39 -15.94 -24.15 -20.10
C SER A 39 -16.05 -23.60 -18.68
N GLN A 40 -14.94 -23.65 -17.92
CA GLN A 40 -14.86 -22.97 -16.63
C GLN A 40 -14.95 -21.47 -16.90
N PHE A 41 -16.17 -20.96 -17.00
CA PHE A 41 -16.46 -19.56 -17.25
C PHE A 41 -16.10 -18.68 -16.06
N PHE A 42 -15.96 -19.27 -14.87
CA PHE A 42 -15.67 -18.57 -13.63
C PHE A 42 -14.72 -19.38 -12.74
N THR A 43 -13.67 -18.72 -12.23
CA THR A 43 -12.74 -19.29 -11.23
C THR A 43 -12.64 -18.34 -10.03
N LEU A 44 -12.53 -18.89 -8.81
CA LEU A 44 -12.32 -18.10 -7.59
C LEU A 44 -11.20 -18.74 -6.76
N ASN A 45 -10.20 -17.94 -6.41
CA ASN A 45 -8.98 -18.35 -5.71
C ASN A 45 -8.83 -17.50 -4.44
N PRO A 46 -9.26 -18.01 -3.27
CA PRO A 46 -9.12 -17.31 -2.01
C PRO A 46 -7.80 -17.67 -1.33
N GLU A 47 -7.13 -16.67 -0.77
CA GLU A 47 -5.90 -16.79 -0.01
C GLU A 47 -6.03 -16.02 1.30
N VAL A 48 -5.53 -16.60 2.38
CA VAL A 48 -5.48 -15.93 3.69
C VAL A 48 -4.02 -15.80 4.11
N PHE A 49 -3.64 -14.59 4.48
CA PHE A 49 -2.33 -14.28 5.03
C PHE A 49 -2.48 -13.91 6.50
N LEU A 50 -1.57 -14.45 7.30
CA LEU A 50 -1.43 -14.13 8.71
C LEU A 50 0.03 -13.75 8.92
N ASN A 51 0.28 -12.53 9.39
CA ASN A 51 1.59 -12.21 9.94
C ASN A 51 1.51 -12.07 11.46
N VAL A 52 2.62 -12.38 12.11
CA VAL A 52 2.77 -12.29 13.55
C VAL A 52 4.03 -11.49 13.80
N THR A 53 3.92 -10.45 14.60
CA THR A 53 5.05 -9.60 14.98
C THR A 53 5.32 -9.75 16.46
N GLY A 54 6.59 -9.89 16.79
CA GLY A 54 7.07 -9.96 18.15
C GLY A 54 8.32 -9.11 18.31
N SER A 55 8.35 -8.34 19.38
CA SER A 55 9.40 -7.43 19.76
C SER A 55 9.99 -7.88 21.09
N VAL A 56 11.31 -7.73 21.21
CA VAL A 56 12.04 -7.92 22.47
C VAL A 56 12.82 -6.64 22.74
N LEU A 57 12.10 -5.53 22.79
CA LEU A 57 12.67 -4.22 23.11
C LEU A 57 12.74 -4.06 24.63
N ASP A 58 13.89 -3.61 25.10
CA ASP A 58 14.04 -3.05 26.45
C ASP A 58 13.97 -1.54 26.30
N SER A 59 12.75 -1.02 26.26
CA SER A 59 12.46 0.38 25.99
C SER A 59 11.44 0.89 26.98
N ASP A 60 11.65 2.10 27.49
CA ASP A 60 10.63 2.83 28.25
C ASP A 60 9.54 3.41 27.32
N THR A 61 9.80 3.45 26.01
CA THR A 61 8.84 3.84 24.96
C THR A 61 8.04 2.62 24.52
N PRO A 62 6.70 2.63 24.62
CA PRO A 62 5.84 1.56 24.11
C PRO A 62 5.96 1.45 22.58
N VAL A 63 5.70 0.26 22.03
CA VAL A 63 5.80 0.00 20.59
C VAL A 63 4.88 0.91 19.78
N SER A 64 3.67 1.21 20.27
CA SER A 64 2.75 2.17 19.63
C SER A 64 3.35 3.56 19.48
N GLY A 65 4.23 3.99 20.39
CA GLY A 65 4.96 5.26 20.27
C GLY A 65 6.05 5.28 19.18
N LEU A 66 6.35 4.13 18.57
CA LEU A 66 7.27 3.98 17.44
C LEU A 66 6.54 3.73 16.11
N ALA A 67 5.24 3.43 16.17
CA ALA A 67 4.42 3.26 14.99
C ALA A 67 4.26 4.58 14.24
N THR A 68 4.28 4.50 12.91
CA THR A 68 4.15 5.63 12.00
C THR A 68 2.87 5.55 11.17
N SER A 69 2.20 4.41 11.16
CA SER A 69 0.88 4.18 10.58
C SER A 69 0.10 3.12 11.36
N GLU A 70 -1.20 2.98 11.09
CA GLU A 70 -2.06 1.92 11.64
C GLU A 70 -1.58 0.50 11.26
N HIS A 71 -0.81 0.41 10.17
CA HIS A 71 -0.19 -0.79 9.66
C HIS A 71 1.12 -1.15 10.35
N ASP A 72 1.65 -0.31 11.24
CA ASP A 72 2.82 -0.67 12.03
C ASP A 72 2.40 -1.45 13.28
N PRO A 73 3.25 -2.36 13.80
CA PRO A 73 2.98 -3.00 15.09
C PRO A 73 2.77 -1.96 16.18
N GLN A 74 1.73 -2.15 16.99
CA GLN A 74 1.34 -1.26 18.11
C GLN A 74 1.72 -1.86 19.47
N LYS A 75 2.00 -3.16 19.51
CA LYS A 75 2.28 -3.92 20.73
C LYS A 75 3.57 -4.73 20.64
N ASP A 76 4.12 -5.09 21.81
CA ASP A 76 5.29 -5.96 21.91
C ASP A 76 5.08 -7.31 21.23
N TYR A 77 3.87 -7.86 21.32
CA TYR A 77 3.46 -9.07 20.61
C TYR A 77 2.08 -8.84 20.02
N GLN A 78 1.95 -9.10 18.73
CA GLN A 78 0.73 -8.80 18.00
C GLN A 78 0.51 -9.78 16.85
N LEU A 79 -0.75 -10.19 16.65
CA LEU A 79 -1.19 -10.75 15.38
C LEU A 79 -1.39 -9.58 14.43
N HIS A 80 -0.61 -9.53 13.36
CA HIS A 80 -0.38 -8.30 12.62
C HIS A 80 -0.34 -8.56 11.13
N PRO A 81 -1.20 -7.89 10.35
CA PRO A 81 -2.62 -8.16 10.13
C PRO A 81 -3.00 -9.62 9.82
N VAL A 82 -4.31 -9.86 9.76
CA VAL A 82 -4.94 -10.94 8.98
C VAL A 82 -5.49 -10.37 7.68
N GLU A 83 -5.01 -10.86 6.54
CA GLU A 83 -5.45 -10.40 5.21
C GLU A 83 -6.21 -11.52 4.48
N LEU A 84 -7.31 -11.17 3.82
CA LEU A 84 -8.10 -12.05 2.95
C LEU A 84 -8.03 -11.54 1.52
N HIS A 85 -7.50 -12.36 0.63
CA HIS A 85 -7.42 -12.06 -0.79
C HIS A 85 -8.35 -13.00 -1.56
N ILE A 86 -9.07 -12.45 -2.52
CA ILE A 86 -9.89 -13.23 -3.44
C ILE A 86 -9.59 -12.75 -4.84
N ASN A 87 -8.99 -13.63 -5.64
CA ASN A 87 -8.87 -13.46 -7.07
C ASN A 87 -10.02 -14.20 -7.75
N ALA A 88 -10.71 -13.55 -8.68
CA ALA A 88 -11.77 -14.14 -9.47
C ALA A 88 -11.49 -13.92 -10.95
N GLU A 89 -11.70 -14.94 -11.77
CA GLU A 89 -11.55 -14.86 -13.23
C GLU A 89 -12.90 -15.15 -13.87
N LEU A 90 -13.30 -14.34 -14.85
CA LEU A 90 -14.55 -14.46 -15.59
C LEU A 90 -14.25 -14.46 -17.10
N GLY A 91 -14.30 -15.62 -17.73
CA GLY A 91 -13.84 -15.80 -19.11
C GLY A 91 -12.33 -15.58 -19.25
N GLU A 92 -11.88 -15.03 -20.38
CA GLU A 92 -10.46 -14.88 -20.73
C GLU A 92 -9.89 -13.47 -20.46
N ASN A 93 -10.75 -12.47 -20.27
CA ASN A 93 -10.34 -11.06 -20.28
C ASN A 93 -10.83 -10.26 -19.07
N ILE A 94 -11.60 -10.86 -18.15
CA ILE A 94 -12.11 -10.16 -16.98
C ILE A 94 -11.58 -10.85 -15.73
N SER A 95 -10.85 -10.09 -14.92
CA SER A 95 -10.45 -10.50 -13.58
C SER A 95 -11.04 -9.58 -12.53
N GLY A 96 -11.29 -10.12 -11.35
CA GLY A 96 -11.80 -9.43 -10.18
C GLY A 96 -10.88 -9.70 -9.01
N LEU A 97 -10.72 -8.69 -8.17
CA LEU A 97 -9.81 -8.75 -7.05
C LEU A 97 -10.48 -8.10 -5.83
N PHE A 98 -10.33 -8.74 -4.69
CA PHE A 98 -10.70 -8.23 -3.39
C PHE A 98 -9.57 -8.47 -2.39
N TYR A 99 -9.22 -7.42 -1.64
CA TYR A 99 -8.28 -7.44 -0.52
C TYR A 99 -8.96 -6.80 0.69
N GLY A 100 -9.18 -7.60 1.73
CA GLY A 100 -9.67 -7.14 3.02
C GLY A 100 -8.62 -7.39 4.10
N VAL A 101 -8.52 -6.47 5.05
CA VAL A 101 -7.56 -6.53 6.16
C VAL A 101 -8.30 -6.46 7.49
N ALA A 102 -7.80 -7.18 8.48
CA ALA A 102 -8.17 -7.02 9.88
C ALA A 102 -6.89 -6.73 10.68
N LEU A 103 -6.87 -5.56 11.33
CA LEU A 103 -5.78 -5.07 12.16
C LEU A 103 -6.23 -5.08 13.61
N GLN A 104 -5.31 -5.41 14.52
CA GLN A 104 -5.54 -5.25 15.94
C GLN A 104 -4.91 -3.92 16.40
N ASN A 105 -5.68 -3.05 17.05
CA ASN A 105 -5.15 -1.79 17.58
C ASN A 105 -4.51 -1.98 18.97
N GLU A 106 -4.04 -0.90 19.61
CA GLU A 106 -3.41 -0.95 20.94
C GLU A 106 -4.32 -1.58 22.01
N ASP A 107 -5.63 -1.28 21.96
CA ASP A 107 -6.65 -1.69 22.95
C ASP A 107 -7.19 -3.12 22.78
N ASP A 108 -6.56 -3.94 21.92
CA ASP A 108 -6.97 -5.30 21.54
C ASP A 108 -8.26 -5.38 20.70
N ASP A 109 -8.79 -4.24 20.27
CA ASP A 109 -9.92 -4.17 19.34
C ASP A 109 -9.47 -4.45 17.91
N TRP A 110 -10.38 -5.03 17.13
CA TRP A 110 -10.15 -5.36 15.73
C TRP A 110 -10.82 -4.33 14.83
N GLU A 111 -10.02 -3.74 13.96
CA GLU A 111 -10.45 -2.84 12.90
C GLU A 111 -10.35 -3.57 11.57
N THR A 112 -11.40 -3.47 10.75
CA THR A 112 -11.45 -4.15 9.46
C THR A 112 -11.56 -3.13 8.35
N GLY A 113 -10.76 -3.29 7.30
CA GLY A 113 -10.74 -2.43 6.13
C GLY A 113 -10.84 -3.22 4.83
N ILE A 114 -11.30 -2.55 3.78
CA ILE A 114 -11.12 -3.01 2.40
C ILE A 114 -10.01 -2.16 1.81
N GLU A 115 -8.87 -2.76 1.46
CA GLU A 115 -7.72 -2.06 0.86
C GLU A 115 -7.89 -1.93 -0.65
N GLU A 116 -8.21 -3.04 -1.32
CA GLU A 116 -8.49 -3.05 -2.75
C GLU A 116 -9.78 -3.82 -3.07
N VAL A 117 -10.53 -3.28 -4.03
CA VAL A 117 -11.58 -4.02 -4.73
C VAL A 117 -11.61 -3.50 -6.15
N LYS A 118 -11.17 -4.31 -7.12
CA LYS A 118 -11.07 -3.86 -8.52
C LYS A 118 -11.50 -4.95 -9.49
N VAL A 119 -12.10 -4.51 -10.59
CA VAL A 119 -12.39 -5.35 -11.76
C VAL A 119 -11.50 -4.86 -12.88
N THR A 120 -10.78 -5.78 -13.51
CA THR A 120 -9.87 -5.51 -14.62
C THR A 120 -10.42 -6.13 -15.90
N TYR A 121 -10.30 -5.39 -16.99
CA TYR A 121 -10.50 -5.87 -18.34
C TYR A 121 -9.19 -5.81 -19.12
N ASP A 122 -8.71 -6.97 -19.56
CA ASP A 122 -7.51 -7.11 -20.39
C ASP A 122 -7.87 -7.02 -21.86
N PHE A 123 -7.48 -5.94 -22.53
CA PHE A 123 -7.68 -5.79 -23.97
C PHE A 123 -6.73 -6.67 -24.77
N ASN A 124 -5.53 -6.89 -24.23
CA ASN A 124 -4.46 -7.75 -24.75
C ASN A 124 -3.36 -7.86 -23.67
N ASP A 125 -2.34 -8.67 -23.94
CA ASP A 125 -1.17 -8.90 -23.06
C ASP A 125 -0.39 -7.63 -22.63
N SER A 126 -0.63 -6.49 -23.28
CA SER A 126 0.09 -5.23 -23.03
C SER A 126 -0.80 -4.11 -22.52
N LEU A 127 -2.13 -4.24 -22.49
CA LEU A 127 -3.04 -3.16 -22.11
C LEU A 127 -4.22 -3.70 -21.32
N SER A 128 -4.39 -3.17 -20.12
CA SER A 128 -5.55 -3.43 -19.28
C SER A 128 -6.12 -2.15 -18.67
N ILE A 129 -7.40 -2.18 -18.36
CA ILE A 129 -8.10 -1.13 -17.62
C ILE A 129 -8.76 -1.77 -16.42
N SER A 130 -8.58 -1.16 -15.26
CA SER A 130 -9.20 -1.57 -14.01
C SER A 130 -10.10 -0.47 -13.48
N GLY A 131 -11.22 -0.84 -12.87
CA GLY A 131 -12.11 0.06 -12.16
C GLY A 131 -12.37 -0.44 -10.74
N GLY A 132 -12.34 0.46 -9.76
CA GLY A 132 -12.56 0.11 -8.36
C GLY A 132 -11.73 0.94 -7.39
N GLN A 133 -11.43 0.36 -6.23
CA GLN A 133 -10.48 0.88 -5.25
C GLN A 133 -9.16 0.14 -5.38
N PHE A 134 -8.05 0.87 -5.50
CA PHE A 134 -6.72 0.28 -5.68
C PHE A 134 -5.61 1.14 -5.05
N LEU A 135 -4.50 0.49 -4.73
CA LEU A 135 -3.26 1.15 -4.28
C LEU A 135 -2.56 1.79 -5.47
N ASN A 136 -2.24 3.09 -5.39
CA ASN A 136 -1.55 3.78 -6.47
C ASN A 136 -0.12 3.28 -6.62
N ARG A 137 0.40 3.25 -7.86
CA ARG A 137 1.82 2.97 -8.12
C ARG A 137 2.73 4.16 -7.84
N LEU A 138 2.73 4.68 -6.62
CA LEU A 138 3.67 5.73 -6.21
C LEU A 138 4.88 5.12 -5.48
N GLY A 139 6.06 5.20 -6.08
CA GLY A 139 7.25 4.50 -5.58
C GLY A 139 7.14 2.97 -5.70
N PHE A 140 7.97 2.27 -4.94
CA PHE A 140 8.00 0.80 -4.89
C PHE A 140 7.13 0.22 -3.78
N GLN A 141 6.98 0.93 -2.66
CA GLN A 141 6.30 0.43 -1.46
C GLN A 141 4.78 0.54 -1.55
N ASN A 142 4.23 1.68 -2.00
CA ASN A 142 2.79 2.00 -1.88
C ASN A 142 1.85 1.02 -2.60
N GLN A 143 2.32 0.38 -3.67
CA GLN A 143 1.54 -0.57 -4.47
C GLN A 143 1.50 -1.99 -3.87
N ASN A 144 2.09 -2.21 -2.69
CA ASN A 144 2.19 -3.52 -2.08
C ASN A 144 1.36 -3.53 -0.79
N HIS A 145 0.58 -4.58 -0.62
CA HIS A 145 -0.08 -4.92 0.63
C HIS A 145 0.93 -5.35 1.69
N LEU A 146 0.48 -5.38 2.94
CA LEU A 146 1.34 -5.59 4.09
C LEU A 146 2.06 -6.95 4.08
N HIS A 147 1.40 -8.05 3.70
CA HIS A 147 2.07 -9.36 3.56
C HIS A 147 3.22 -9.36 2.53
N MET A 148 3.25 -8.40 1.59
CA MET A 148 4.30 -8.27 0.58
C MET A 148 5.42 -7.32 1.01
N TRP A 149 5.30 -6.66 2.16
CA TRP A 149 6.31 -5.72 2.63
C TRP A 149 7.60 -6.46 2.98
N ASP A 150 8.72 -5.84 2.61
CA ASP A 150 10.03 -6.40 2.91
C ASP A 150 10.36 -6.29 4.44
N PHE A 151 9.61 -5.46 5.18
CA PHE A 151 9.72 -5.25 6.63
C PHE A 151 8.34 -5.18 7.27
N ALA A 152 8.24 -5.50 8.57
CA ALA A 152 6.96 -5.39 9.30
C ALA A 152 6.47 -3.94 9.37
N ASN A 153 7.40 -2.98 9.47
CA ASN A 153 7.07 -1.58 9.47
C ASN A 153 7.09 -1.00 8.06
N GLN A 154 6.27 0.02 7.86
CA GLN A 154 6.33 0.81 6.65
C GLN A 154 7.60 1.67 6.59
N ASN A 155 8.04 2.01 5.37
CA ASN A 155 9.04 3.05 5.19
C ASN A 155 8.52 4.37 5.77
N LEU A 156 9.30 5.01 6.65
CA LEU A 156 8.93 6.30 7.29
C LEU A 156 8.53 7.39 6.28
N GLN A 157 9.17 7.41 5.10
CA GLN A 157 8.82 8.36 4.05
C GLN A 157 7.41 8.10 3.48
N ASN A 158 6.96 6.85 3.43
CA ASN A 158 5.65 6.50 2.90
C ASN A 158 4.57 6.88 3.90
N SER A 159 4.71 6.46 5.17
CA SER A 159 3.75 6.80 6.22
C SER A 159 3.58 8.31 6.40
N ARG A 160 4.68 9.08 6.31
CA ARG A 160 4.63 10.54 6.46
C ARG A 160 4.09 11.29 5.23
N LEU A 161 4.39 10.81 4.02
CA LEU A 161 4.14 11.58 2.80
C LEU A 161 2.86 11.15 2.07
N LEU A 162 2.31 9.96 2.38
CA LEU A 162 1.22 9.33 1.65
C LEU A 162 0.06 9.00 2.58
N SER A 163 -0.85 9.94 2.83
CA SER A 163 -2.17 9.70 3.44
C SER A 163 -2.18 8.62 4.54
N GLU A 164 -1.29 8.76 5.54
CA GLU A 164 -1.16 7.85 6.70
C GLU A 164 -0.71 6.41 6.41
N GLY A 165 -0.08 6.21 5.26
CA GLY A 165 0.54 4.95 4.85
C GLY A 165 0.31 4.67 3.38
N GLU A 166 -0.92 4.79 2.91
CA GLU A 166 -1.28 4.27 1.60
C GLU A 166 -2.04 5.29 0.77
N LEU A 167 -1.46 5.66 -0.37
CA LEU A 167 -2.17 6.43 -1.38
C LEU A 167 -3.10 5.50 -2.15
N ILE A 168 -4.40 5.53 -1.80
CA ILE A 168 -5.46 4.72 -2.41
C ILE A 168 -6.38 5.58 -3.29
N THR A 169 -6.72 5.08 -4.48
CA THR A 169 -7.67 5.72 -5.41
C THR A 169 -8.91 4.86 -5.60
N ARG A 170 -10.09 5.48 -5.53
CA ARG A 170 -11.37 4.96 -6.02
C ARG A 170 -11.65 5.56 -7.39
N GLY A 171 -11.46 4.79 -8.45
CA GLY A 171 -11.59 5.30 -9.81
C GLY A 171 -11.22 4.28 -10.87
N ILE A 172 -10.47 4.74 -11.87
CA ILE A 172 -10.05 3.96 -13.02
C ILE A 172 -8.52 3.97 -13.11
N GLU A 173 -7.94 2.81 -13.39
CA GLU A 173 -6.51 2.60 -13.63
C GLU A 173 -6.29 2.03 -15.04
N PHE A 174 -5.22 2.46 -15.70
CA PHE A 174 -4.75 1.98 -16.99
C PHE A 174 -3.34 1.43 -16.82
N ASN A 175 -3.13 0.19 -17.20
CA ASN A 175 -1.81 -0.43 -17.22
C ASN A 175 -1.39 -0.70 -18.66
N TYR A 176 -0.22 -0.20 -19.06
CA TYR A 176 0.29 -0.34 -20.41
C TYR A 176 1.75 -0.79 -20.44
N LYS A 177 2.03 -1.94 -21.05
CA LYS A 177 3.36 -2.56 -21.17
C LYS A 177 3.73 -2.75 -22.65
N PRO A 178 4.06 -1.67 -23.40
CA PRO A 178 4.30 -1.73 -24.85
C PRO A 178 5.47 -2.63 -25.26
N LYS A 179 6.43 -2.80 -24.35
CA LYS A 179 7.66 -3.56 -24.54
C LYS A 179 8.00 -4.25 -23.23
N LYS A 180 8.72 -5.36 -23.31
CA LYS A 180 9.16 -6.11 -22.11
C LYS A 180 9.82 -5.23 -21.05
N ARG A 181 10.60 -4.22 -21.45
CA ARG A 181 11.36 -3.34 -20.55
C ARG A 181 10.63 -2.11 -20.07
N LEU A 182 9.42 -1.81 -20.54
CA LEU A 182 8.76 -0.54 -20.27
C LEU A 182 7.32 -0.78 -19.84
N SER A 183 6.95 -0.26 -18.68
CA SER A 183 5.58 -0.26 -18.18
C SER A 183 5.16 1.15 -17.79
N PHE A 184 3.92 1.49 -18.10
CA PHE A 184 3.24 2.69 -17.66
C PHE A 184 2.01 2.30 -16.84
N ASN A 185 1.72 3.12 -15.85
CA ASN A 185 0.47 3.10 -15.12
C ASN A 185 -0.06 4.53 -15.06
N PHE A 186 -1.37 4.68 -15.21
CA PHE A 186 -2.07 5.93 -15.05
C PHE A 186 -3.37 5.67 -14.32
N ALA A 187 -3.69 6.46 -13.31
CA ALA A 187 -4.92 6.33 -12.56
C ALA A 187 -5.54 7.68 -12.24
N THR A 188 -6.86 7.70 -12.10
CA THR A 188 -7.57 8.90 -11.66
C THR A 188 -8.90 8.55 -10.99
N GLY A 189 -9.29 9.35 -9.99
CA GLY A 189 -10.49 9.10 -9.21
C GLY A 189 -10.52 9.94 -7.94
N LYS A 190 -11.24 9.45 -6.93
CA LYS A 190 -11.28 10.04 -5.60
C LYS A 190 -10.24 9.35 -4.71
N ALA A 191 -9.46 10.12 -3.96
CA ALA A 191 -8.62 9.61 -2.90
C ALA A 191 -9.50 8.97 -1.81
N ARG A 192 -8.97 7.92 -1.17
CA ARG A 192 -9.57 7.40 0.06
C ARG A 192 -9.02 8.20 1.24
N LEU A 193 -9.93 8.65 2.10
CA LEU A 193 -9.60 9.19 3.40
C LEU A 193 -9.57 8.04 4.42
N HIS A 194 -8.57 8.05 5.29
CA HIS A 194 -8.66 7.32 6.55
C HIS A 194 -9.57 8.13 7.49
N ASP A 195 -10.50 7.45 8.15
CA ASP A 195 -11.45 8.09 9.05
C ASP A 195 -10.74 8.23 10.40
N HIS A 196 -10.31 9.44 10.76
CA HIS A 196 -9.66 9.68 12.05
C HIS A 196 -10.72 9.59 13.16
N ASN A 197 -11.07 8.38 13.58
CA ASN A 197 -11.72 8.18 14.87
C ASN A 197 -10.66 8.04 15.96
N HIS A 198 -9.67 8.93 15.96
CA HIS A 198 -8.94 9.20 17.19
C HIS A 198 -9.94 9.85 18.13
N GLY A 199 -10.37 9.08 19.13
CA GLY A 199 -11.20 9.57 20.21
C GLY A 199 -10.53 10.80 20.83
N HIS A 200 -10.94 11.99 20.40
CA HIS A 200 -10.76 13.19 21.18
C HIS A 200 -11.44 12.91 22.51
N GLY A 201 -10.61 12.61 23.52
CA GLY A 201 -11.05 12.53 24.89
C GLY A 201 -11.88 13.76 25.18
N ASN A 202 -13.12 13.53 25.62
CA ASN A 202 -14.07 14.50 26.13
C ASN A 202 -13.44 15.89 26.38
N HIS A 203 -13.77 16.86 25.53
CA HIS A 203 -13.79 18.25 25.96
C HIS A 203 -14.87 18.36 27.04
N ALA A 204 -14.48 18.04 28.27
CA ALA A 204 -15.21 18.41 29.45
C ALA A 204 -15.16 19.93 29.53
N ASP A 205 -16.35 20.54 29.56
CA ASP A 205 -16.60 21.94 29.80
C ASP A 205 -15.70 22.51 30.90
N HIS A 206 -14.77 23.38 30.52
CA HIS A 206 -14.11 24.28 31.45
C HIS A 206 -14.45 25.72 31.05
N GLU A 207 -15.49 26.23 31.71
CA GLU A 207 -15.72 27.67 31.78
C GLU A 207 -14.58 28.36 32.53
N GLY A 208 -14.02 29.40 31.90
CA GLY A 208 -13.28 30.48 32.55
C GLY A 208 -11.77 30.24 32.70
N GLU A 209 -10.96 31.00 31.96
CA GLU A 209 -10.19 32.14 32.48
C GLU A 209 -9.31 32.71 31.34
N ASP A 210 -9.31 34.04 31.25
CA ASP A 210 -8.54 34.84 30.30
C ASP A 210 -7.03 34.52 30.36
N HIS A 211 -6.45 34.05 29.26
CA HIS A 211 -5.03 34.15 28.98
C HIS A 211 -4.79 34.47 27.51
N ASP A 212 -3.88 35.42 27.26
CA ASP A 212 -3.44 35.89 25.95
C ASP A 212 -2.92 34.72 25.10
N ASP A 213 -3.75 34.22 24.20
CA ASP A 213 -3.37 33.17 23.24
C ASP A 213 -2.67 33.80 22.05
N HIS A 214 -1.34 33.63 22.01
CA HIS A 214 -0.65 33.46 20.75
C HIS A 214 -1.21 32.20 20.10
N GLU A 215 -2.24 32.34 19.27
CA GLU A 215 -2.75 31.28 18.41
C GLU A 215 -1.65 30.91 17.39
N GLU A 216 -0.70 30.08 17.81
CA GLU A 216 0.00 29.19 16.88
C GLU A 216 -1.06 28.23 16.36
N HIS A 217 -1.72 28.62 15.27
CA HIS A 217 -2.60 27.75 14.52
C HIS A 217 -1.78 26.53 14.09
N HIS A 218 -1.96 25.43 14.82
CA HIS A 218 -1.41 24.14 14.47
C HIS A 218 -2.06 23.72 13.16
N ILE A 219 -1.36 23.95 12.04
CA ILE A 219 -1.66 23.28 10.77
C ILE A 219 -1.54 21.79 11.07
N GLU A 220 -2.67 21.08 11.11
CA GLU A 220 -2.65 19.62 11.19
C GLU A 220 -1.90 19.13 9.95
N ALA A 221 -0.79 18.44 10.17
CA ALA A 221 0.12 18.01 9.12
C ALA A 221 -0.55 17.07 8.11
N ASP A 222 -1.76 16.60 8.40
CA ASP A 222 -2.53 15.65 7.61
C ASP A 222 -3.37 16.35 6.55
N GLY A 223 -3.80 17.60 6.77
CA GLY A 223 -4.61 18.36 5.83
C GLY A 223 -3.90 18.68 4.50
N ILE A 224 -2.57 18.53 4.45
CA ILE A 224 -1.76 18.69 3.23
C ILE A 224 -1.75 17.43 2.35
N ASN A 225 -2.26 16.30 2.82
CA ASN A 225 -2.40 15.09 2.01
C ASN A 225 -3.43 15.27 0.88
N ILE A 226 -3.35 14.42 -0.13
CA ILE A 226 -4.37 14.38 -1.19
C ILE A 226 -5.64 13.75 -0.60
N SER A 227 -6.72 14.52 -0.54
CA SER A 227 -7.94 14.19 0.18
C SER A 227 -9.17 14.07 -0.71
N ASP A 228 -9.16 14.67 -1.92
CA ASP A 228 -10.29 14.60 -2.85
C ASP A 228 -9.92 14.02 -4.22
N TRP A 229 -10.01 14.77 -5.32
CA TRP A 229 -9.70 14.22 -6.63
C TRP A 229 -8.19 14.00 -6.80
N ILE A 230 -7.81 12.84 -7.32
CA ILE A 230 -6.42 12.46 -7.58
C ILE A 230 -6.22 12.00 -9.02
N THR A 231 -5.07 12.36 -9.58
CA THR A 231 -4.51 11.77 -10.80
C THR A 231 -3.10 11.31 -10.52
N SER A 232 -2.77 10.06 -10.85
CA SER A 232 -1.43 9.51 -10.67
C SER A 232 -0.90 8.86 -11.96
N ALA A 233 0.42 8.80 -12.06
CA ALA A 233 1.12 8.15 -13.15
C ALA A 233 2.44 7.55 -12.65
N ASP A 234 2.83 6.41 -13.21
CA ASP A 234 4.10 5.75 -12.95
C ASP A 234 4.70 5.19 -14.25
N VAL A 235 6.02 5.27 -14.35
CA VAL A 235 6.80 4.66 -15.42
C VAL A 235 7.90 3.81 -14.81
N ARG A 236 8.05 2.59 -15.32
CA ARG A 236 9.18 1.70 -14.97
C ARG A 236 9.89 1.27 -16.21
N TYR A 237 11.21 1.35 -16.16
CA TYR A 237 12.09 0.99 -17.26
C TYR A 237 13.24 0.11 -16.80
N TYR A 238 13.42 -1.03 -17.46
CA TYR A 238 14.60 -1.87 -17.29
C TYR A 238 15.72 -1.39 -18.21
N LEU A 239 16.86 -1.02 -17.63
CA LEU A 239 18.01 -0.49 -18.35
C LEU A 239 18.76 -1.57 -19.14
N ASP A 240 18.67 -2.82 -18.71
CA ASP A 240 19.35 -3.98 -19.30
C ASP A 240 18.38 -4.98 -19.93
N GLU A 241 18.93 -5.89 -20.73
CA GLU A 241 18.15 -6.91 -21.45
C GLU A 241 17.60 -7.98 -20.53
N ASP A 242 18.36 -8.31 -19.49
CA ASP A 242 18.08 -9.37 -18.53
C ASP A 242 17.09 -8.93 -17.44
N GLN A 243 16.56 -7.70 -17.53
CA GLN A 243 15.60 -7.11 -16.59
C GLN A 243 16.10 -7.13 -15.13
N THR A 244 17.39 -6.92 -14.94
CA THR A 244 18.01 -6.94 -13.60
C THR A 244 18.05 -5.56 -12.95
N LEU A 245 18.12 -4.47 -13.73
CA LEU A 245 18.24 -3.09 -13.27
C LEU A 245 17.04 -2.26 -13.75
N MET A 246 16.15 -1.95 -12.82
CA MET A 246 14.97 -1.14 -13.04
C MET A 246 15.17 0.28 -12.49
N VAL A 247 14.70 1.27 -13.24
CA VAL A 247 14.46 2.63 -12.74
C VAL A 247 12.97 2.94 -12.81
N SER A 248 12.47 3.72 -11.87
CA SER A 248 11.07 4.16 -11.83
C SER A 248 10.96 5.66 -11.60
N GLY A 249 9.84 6.22 -12.06
CA GLY A 249 9.42 7.57 -11.76
C GLY A 249 7.90 7.62 -11.63
N SER A 250 7.41 8.24 -10.55
CA SER A 250 5.99 8.31 -10.23
C SER A 250 5.58 9.72 -9.83
N LEU A 251 4.33 10.08 -10.12
CA LEU A 251 3.73 11.38 -9.83
C LEU A 251 2.27 11.17 -9.43
N ALA A 252 1.80 11.88 -8.42
CA ALA A 252 0.40 12.03 -8.10
C ALA A 252 0.09 13.50 -7.83
N VAL A 253 -1.05 13.96 -8.31
CA VAL A 253 -1.53 15.32 -8.11
C VAL A 253 -3.00 15.26 -7.72
N GLY A 254 -3.36 15.96 -6.67
CA GLY A 254 -4.75 16.03 -6.25
C GLY A 254 -5.04 17.20 -5.35
N GLU A 255 -6.32 17.33 -5.00
CA GLU A 255 -6.80 18.35 -4.09
C GLU A 255 -6.57 17.93 -2.63
N ASN A 256 -6.18 18.89 -1.80
CA ASN A 256 -5.98 18.74 -0.35
C ASN A 256 -7.12 19.38 0.45
N GLU A 257 -7.11 19.23 1.77
CA GLU A 257 -8.22 19.70 2.63
C GLU A 257 -8.38 21.22 2.65
N PHE A 258 -7.33 21.96 2.27
CA PHE A 258 -7.36 23.41 2.10
C PHE A 258 -8.03 23.85 0.78
N GLY A 259 -8.49 22.91 -0.05
CA GLY A 259 -9.07 23.20 -1.37
C GLY A 259 -8.03 23.65 -2.40
N THR A 260 -6.75 23.35 -2.14
CA THR A 260 -5.62 23.65 -3.03
C THR A 260 -4.97 22.35 -3.50
N LYS A 261 -3.77 22.40 -4.09
CA LYS A 261 -3.15 21.23 -4.72
C LYS A 261 -2.00 20.66 -3.91
N THR A 262 -1.97 19.34 -3.84
CA THR A 262 -0.83 18.56 -3.39
C THR A 262 -0.26 17.73 -4.54
N TRP A 263 1.06 17.78 -4.67
CA TRP A 263 1.86 17.01 -5.60
C TRP A 263 2.69 16.02 -4.80
N ALA A 264 2.57 14.73 -5.06
CA ALA A 264 3.48 13.70 -4.56
C ALA A 264 4.29 13.15 -5.74
N TYR A 265 5.59 12.94 -5.54
CA TYR A 265 6.49 12.49 -6.60
C TYR A 265 7.49 11.48 -6.05
N GLY A 266 7.94 10.58 -6.90
CA GLY A 266 8.90 9.55 -6.53
C GLY A 266 9.84 9.17 -7.65
N ALA A 267 11.04 8.74 -7.29
CA ALA A 267 12.02 8.17 -8.20
C ALA A 267 12.74 7.02 -7.52
N GLY A 268 12.92 5.91 -8.24
CA GLY A 268 13.47 4.68 -7.66
C GLY A 268 14.43 3.95 -8.56
N VAL A 269 15.30 3.16 -7.94
CA VAL A 269 16.17 2.18 -8.60
C VAL A 269 16.09 0.84 -7.87
N GLN A 270 15.98 -0.24 -8.64
CA GLN A 270 16.08 -1.60 -8.14
C GLN A 270 17.10 -2.37 -8.96
N LYS A 271 18.03 -3.07 -8.29
CA LYS A 271 18.99 -3.96 -8.92
C LYS A 271 18.89 -5.35 -8.29
N LEU A 272 18.76 -6.36 -9.13
CA LEU A 272 18.75 -7.77 -8.76
C LEU A 272 20.00 -8.46 -9.32
N TRP A 273 20.71 -9.20 -8.48
CA TRP A 273 21.83 -10.06 -8.85
C TRP A 273 21.50 -11.50 -8.51
N GLY A 274 21.71 -12.43 -9.45
CA GLY A 274 21.50 -13.86 -9.22
C GLY A 274 20.04 -14.27 -9.06
N GLY A 275 19.09 -13.47 -9.56
CA GLY A 275 17.68 -13.87 -9.63
C GLY A 275 17.44 -15.02 -10.60
N HIS A 276 16.30 -15.68 -10.47
CA HIS A 276 15.86 -16.74 -11.37
C HIS A 276 14.53 -16.36 -12.03
N ASP A 277 14.33 -16.77 -13.28
CA ASP A 277 13.09 -16.55 -14.02
C ASP A 277 12.20 -17.79 -13.90
N HIS A 278 11.02 -17.62 -13.29
CA HIS A 278 10.00 -18.67 -13.14
C HIS A 278 8.89 -18.60 -14.20
N GLY A 279 9.08 -17.81 -15.27
CA GLY A 279 8.16 -17.69 -16.40
C GLY A 279 7.48 -16.31 -16.51
N ASN A 280 7.61 -15.48 -15.47
CA ASN A 280 7.02 -14.14 -15.40
C ASN A 280 8.06 -13.01 -15.26
N GLY A 281 9.34 -13.33 -15.50
CA GLY A 281 10.46 -12.41 -15.35
C GLY A 281 11.35 -12.78 -14.18
N LEU A 282 12.41 -11.99 -14.01
CA LEU A 282 13.45 -12.25 -13.02
C LEU A 282 12.95 -11.96 -11.60
N GLU A 283 12.99 -12.97 -10.73
CA GLU A 283 12.51 -12.89 -9.34
C GLU A 283 13.65 -13.04 -8.33
N PHE A 284 13.46 -12.44 -7.16
CA PHE A 284 14.39 -12.57 -6.03
C PHE A 284 14.19 -13.91 -5.32
N CYS A 285 15.27 -14.65 -5.10
CA CYS A 285 15.24 -16.02 -4.58
C CYS A 285 16.46 -16.31 -3.69
N GLU A 286 16.56 -17.56 -3.21
CA GLU A 286 17.74 -18.08 -2.52
C GLU A 286 19.04 -17.74 -3.27
N GLY A 287 20.05 -17.25 -2.54
CA GLY A 287 21.35 -16.87 -3.09
C GLY A 287 21.37 -15.56 -3.89
N ALA A 288 20.21 -14.96 -4.18
CA ALA A 288 20.14 -13.69 -4.88
C ALA A 288 20.44 -12.51 -3.94
N THR A 289 20.87 -11.39 -4.53
CA THR A 289 21.00 -10.10 -3.84
C THR A 289 20.11 -9.08 -4.52
N LYS A 290 19.35 -8.30 -3.76
CA LYS A 290 18.47 -7.23 -4.27
C LYS A 290 18.84 -5.92 -3.58
N LEU A 291 19.12 -4.87 -4.35
CA LEU A 291 19.18 -3.49 -3.85
C LEU A 291 17.91 -2.79 -4.33
N LYS A 292 17.20 -2.13 -3.42
CA LYS A 292 16.06 -1.27 -3.74
C LYS A 292 16.27 0.07 -3.04
N ALA A 293 16.16 1.16 -3.78
CA ALA A 293 16.27 2.51 -3.22
C ALA A 293 15.30 3.45 -3.92
N GLU A 294 14.70 4.36 -3.17
CA GLU A 294 13.72 5.32 -3.68
C GLU A 294 13.76 6.63 -2.89
N ILE A 295 13.46 7.72 -3.59
CA ILE A 295 13.15 9.02 -3.01
C ILE A 295 11.66 9.25 -3.24
N ILE A 296 10.95 9.70 -2.20
CA ILE A 296 9.58 10.18 -2.31
C ILE A 296 9.54 11.59 -1.74
N GLY A 297 8.81 12.49 -2.38
CA GLY A 297 8.58 13.85 -1.91
C GLY A 297 7.17 14.31 -2.17
N ARG A 298 6.80 15.38 -1.48
CA ARG A 298 5.51 16.04 -1.60
C ARG A 298 5.71 17.55 -1.59
N SER A 299 4.84 18.25 -2.30
CA SER A 299 4.71 19.70 -2.30
C SER A 299 3.23 20.03 -2.23
N ALA A 300 2.82 20.83 -1.27
CA ALA A 300 1.44 21.22 -1.05
C ALA A 300 1.34 22.74 -0.93
N GLU A 301 0.34 23.31 -1.59
CA GLU A 301 -0.11 24.65 -1.24
C GLU A 301 -1.00 24.52 0.02
N VAL A 302 -0.85 25.44 0.96
CA VAL A 302 -1.66 25.51 2.18
C VAL A 302 -2.29 26.88 2.24
N LYS A 303 -3.61 26.91 2.36
CA LYS A 303 -4.36 28.18 2.40
C LYS A 303 -4.79 28.50 3.81
N HIS A 304 -4.45 29.70 4.26
CA HIS A 304 -4.80 30.21 5.58
C HIS A 304 -6.15 30.93 5.57
N GLU A 305 -6.75 31.10 6.75
CA GLU A 305 -8.07 31.75 6.90
C GLU A 305 -8.06 33.25 6.51
N ASP A 306 -6.90 33.90 6.63
CA ASP A 306 -6.68 35.29 6.22
C ASP A 306 -6.58 35.47 4.69
N GLY A 307 -6.57 34.36 3.95
CA GLY A 307 -6.53 34.30 2.50
C GLY A 307 -5.14 34.25 1.90
N ASP A 308 -4.07 34.20 2.70
CA ASP A 308 -2.71 33.96 2.23
C ASP A 308 -2.50 32.46 1.91
N SER A 309 -1.48 32.15 1.11
CA SER A 309 -1.08 30.75 0.87
C SER A 309 0.42 30.54 0.98
N ASP A 310 0.79 29.42 1.58
CA ASP A 310 2.18 28.97 1.74
C ASP A 310 2.43 27.68 0.96
N ASP A 311 3.62 27.56 0.38
CA ASP A 311 4.10 26.31 -0.21
C ASP A 311 4.90 25.51 0.81
N VAL A 312 4.42 24.32 1.15
CA VAL A 312 5.11 23.35 2.01
C VAL A 312 5.69 22.25 1.14
N SER A 313 6.94 21.86 1.38
CA SER A 313 7.55 20.72 0.70
C SER A 313 8.41 19.89 1.64
N ASP A 314 8.31 18.57 1.49
CA ASP A 314 9.04 17.57 2.24
C ASP A 314 9.43 16.39 1.34
N TRP A 315 10.49 15.68 1.74
CA TRP A 315 10.96 14.50 1.03
C TRP A 315 11.69 13.54 1.96
N GLY A 316 11.74 12.28 1.55
CA GLY A 316 12.43 11.19 2.22
C GLY A 316 13.20 10.32 1.23
N PHE A 317 14.12 9.52 1.78
CA PHE A 317 14.85 8.51 1.04
C PHE A 317 14.82 7.19 1.81
N SER A 318 14.56 6.09 1.11
CA SER A 318 14.68 4.73 1.63
C SER A 318 15.64 3.92 0.75
N ALA A 319 16.43 3.06 1.39
CA ALA A 319 17.26 2.09 0.69
C ALA A 319 17.41 0.82 1.53
N ALA A 320 17.32 -0.32 0.85
CA ALA A 320 17.43 -1.62 1.46
C ALA A 320 18.23 -2.57 0.56
N LEU A 321 19.07 -3.38 1.21
CA LEU A 321 19.85 -4.44 0.60
C LEU A 321 19.40 -5.78 1.17
N TYR A 322 18.95 -6.66 0.30
CA TYR A 322 18.42 -7.98 0.64
C TYR A 322 19.34 -9.06 0.13
N TYR A 323 19.44 -10.15 0.89
CA TYR A 323 20.13 -11.37 0.49
C TYR A 323 19.22 -12.57 0.77
N GLY A 324 19.01 -13.41 -0.25
CA GLY A 324 18.16 -14.59 -0.15
C GLY A 324 18.86 -15.68 0.65
N LEU A 325 18.38 -15.93 1.86
CA LEU A 325 18.86 -17.01 2.72
C LEU A 325 18.31 -18.36 2.24
N ASN A 326 19.04 -19.42 2.59
CA ASN A 326 18.71 -20.82 2.31
C ASN A 326 17.79 -21.41 3.38
#